data_AF-A0AAD6WZV9-F1
#
_entry.id   AF-A0AAD6WZV9-F1
#
_cell.length_a   1.000
_cell.length_b   1.000
_cell.length_c   1.000
_cell.angle_alpha   90.00
_cell.angle_beta   90.00
_cell.angle_gamma   90.00
#
_symmetry.space_group_name_H-M   'P 1'
#
loop_
_entity.id
_entity.type
_entity.pdbx_description
1 polymer ?
#
loop_
_entity_poly.entity_id
_entity_poly.type
_entity_poly.pdbx_seq_one_letter_code
_entity_poly.pdbx_strand_id
1 'polypeptide(L)'
;MAHAWAHIERLIIKGPATHHAVSNPSIMALLPLSRHCPRLNVLALTVDTTRLNADHLARTPRVIHTVLTTAHFGHSAIEKPVEVAAFLSSMFPCLQDLRASPTHGGKSGD
;
A
#
# COMPACT_ATOMS: atom_id res chain seq x y z
N MET A 1 -12.56 -11.08 14.00
CA MET A 1 -11.39 -11.20 14.89
C MET A 1 -10.27 -10.25 14.42
N ALA A 2 -10.38 -8.95 14.74
CA ALA A 2 -9.35 -7.95 14.43
C ALA A 2 -9.06 -6.98 15.60
N HIS A 3 -9.57 -7.26 16.81
CA HIS A 3 -9.41 -6.37 17.97
C HIS A 3 -7.95 -6.16 18.38
N ALA A 4 -7.08 -7.15 18.14
CA ALA A 4 -5.64 -7.01 18.37
C ALA A 4 -4.98 -5.99 17.42
N TRP A 5 -5.61 -5.69 16.27
CA TRP A 5 -5.04 -4.80 15.26
C TRP A 5 -5.34 -3.33 15.52
N ALA A 6 -6.30 -3.05 16.41
CA ALA A 6 -6.70 -1.69 16.76
C ALA A 6 -5.55 -0.83 17.34
N HIS A 7 -4.54 -1.49 17.92
CA HIS A 7 -3.38 -0.85 18.54
C HIS A 7 -2.10 -0.95 17.70
N ILE A 8 -2.16 -1.52 16.49
CA ILE A 8 -0.99 -1.63 15.62
C ILE A 8 -0.63 -0.25 15.08
N GLU A 9 0.59 0.18 15.39
CA GLU A 9 1.15 1.43 14.86
C GLU A 9 2.08 1.21 13.67
N ARG A 10 2.67 0.01 13.55
CA ARG A 10 3.59 -0.32 12.48
C ARG A 10 3.26 -1.70 11.92
N LEU A 11 2.94 -1.75 10.63
CA LEU A 11 2.69 -3.00 9.92
C LEU A 11 3.70 -3.12 8.77
N ILE A 12 4.57 -4.11 8.88
CA ILE A 12 5.61 -4.38 7.88
C ILE A 12 5.44 -5.82 7.43
N ILE A 13 4.95 -6.00 6.20
CA ILE A 13 4.81 -7.30 5.55
C ILE A 13 5.85 -7.32 4.43
N LYS A 14 6.95 -8.04 4.70
CA LYS A 14 7.98 -8.30 3.69
C LYS A 14 7.50 -9.46 2.82
N GLY A 15 7.46 -9.26 1.51
CA GLY A 15 7.19 -10.35 0.57
C GLY A 15 8.27 -11.45 0.67
N PRO A 16 7.96 -12.68 0.25
CA PRO A 16 8.94 -13.76 0.22
C PRO A 16 10.11 -13.40 -0.71
N ALA A 17 11.34 -13.76 -0.31
CA ALA A 17 12.54 -13.61 -1.14
C ALA A 17 12.50 -14.50 -2.41
N THR A 18 11.60 -15.48 -2.43
CA THR A 18 11.49 -16.50 -3.48
C THR A 18 10.18 -16.34 -4.23
N HIS A 19 10.29 -16.33 -5.56
CA HIS A 19 9.30 -16.26 -6.65
C HIS A 19 8.08 -17.22 -6.60
N HIS A 20 7.65 -17.71 -5.43
CA HIS A 20 6.38 -18.43 -5.35
C HIS A 20 5.24 -17.45 -5.61
N ALA A 21 4.42 -17.78 -6.60
CA ALA A 21 3.36 -17.00 -7.23
C ALA A 21 2.19 -16.62 -6.28
N VAL A 22 2.49 -16.03 -5.13
CA VAL A 22 1.49 -15.39 -4.28
C VAL A 22 1.25 -14.01 -4.88
N SER A 23 0.07 -13.81 -5.47
CA SER A 23 -0.32 -12.51 -6.03
C SER A 23 -0.24 -11.44 -4.93
N ASN A 24 0.47 -10.34 -5.21
CA ASN A 24 0.51 -9.20 -4.29
C ASN A 24 -0.91 -8.69 -4.01
N PRO A 25 -1.22 -8.28 -2.78
CA PRO A 25 -2.54 -7.71 -2.48
C PRO A 25 -2.76 -6.46 -3.33
N SER A 26 -3.99 -6.30 -3.84
CA SER A 26 -4.37 -5.05 -4.51
C SER A 26 -4.19 -3.87 -3.57
N ILE A 27 -3.83 -2.69 -4.10
CA ILE A 27 -3.83 -1.43 -3.34
C ILE A 27 -5.18 -1.14 -2.65
N MET A 28 -6.29 -1.73 -3.13
CA MET A 28 -7.59 -1.66 -2.48
C MET A 28 -7.63 -2.36 -1.10
N ALA A 29 -6.68 -3.25 -0.81
CA ALA A 29 -6.54 -3.89 0.50
C ALA A 29 -6.18 -2.88 1.61
N LEU A 30 -5.77 -1.66 1.26
CA LEU A 30 -5.56 -0.57 2.21
C LEU A 30 -6.87 -0.11 2.88
N LEU A 31 -8.03 -0.31 2.25
CA LEU A 31 -9.34 0.07 2.81
C LEU A 31 -9.74 -0.70 4.07
N PRO A 32 -9.73 -2.04 4.09
CA PRO A 32 -9.98 -2.77 5.32
C PRO A 32 -8.85 -2.52 6.35
N LEU A 33 -7.60 -2.33 5.92
CA LEU A 33 -6.49 -2.04 6.83
C LEU A 33 -6.70 -0.72 7.59
N SER A 34 -7.08 0.35 6.90
CA SER A 34 -7.35 1.64 7.54
C SER A 34 -8.56 1.60 8.50
N ARG A 35 -9.52 0.71 8.27
CA ARG A 35 -10.66 0.49 9.18
C ARG A 35 -10.29 -0.29 10.44
N HIS A 36 -9.40 -1.28 10.31
CA HIS A 36 -9.06 -2.17 11.41
C HIS A 36 -7.83 -1.74 12.21
N CYS A 37 -6.99 -0.88 11.64
CA CYS A 37 -5.75 -0.39 12.25
C CYS A 37 -5.75 1.14 12.38
N PRO A 38 -6.66 1.76 13.16
CA PRO A 38 -6.83 3.21 13.21
C PRO A 38 -5.61 3.98 13.76
N ARG A 39 -4.67 3.29 14.40
CA ARG A 39 -3.42 3.87 14.94
C ARG A 39 -2.21 3.63 14.04
N LEU A 40 -2.41 3.07 12.84
CA LEU A 40 -1.33 2.67 11.96
C LEU A 40 -0.58 3.89 11.42
N ASN A 41 0.64 4.10 11.92
CA ASN A 41 1.50 5.22 11.54
C ASN A 41 2.44 4.86 10.38
N VAL A 42 2.92 3.61 10.36
CA VAL A 42 3.86 3.13 9.33
C VAL A 42 3.34 1.86 8.67
N LEU A 43 3.30 1.88 7.35
CA LEU A 43 2.95 0.73 6.53
C LEU A 43 4.08 0.40 5.56
N ALA A 44 4.53 -0.85 5.54
CA ALA A 44 5.38 -1.37 4.48
C ALA A 44 4.79 -2.68 3.95
N LEU A 45 4.39 -2.68 2.68
CA LEU A 45 3.72 -3.81 2.03
C LEU A 45 3.88 -3.69 0.51
N THR A 46 4.24 -4.77 -0.17
CA THR A 46 4.17 -4.82 -1.64
C THR A 46 2.72 -4.95 -2.09
N VAL A 47 2.28 -4.06 -2.98
CA VAL A 47 0.91 -3.99 -3.47
C VAL A 47 0.85 -4.05 -4.99
N ASP A 48 -0.20 -4.67 -5.53
CA ASP A 48 -0.55 -4.59 -6.94
C ASP A 48 -1.35 -3.31 -7.21
N THR A 49 -0.75 -2.38 -7.96
CA THR A 49 -1.39 -1.13 -8.39
C THR A 49 -1.98 -1.18 -9.79
N THR A 50 -1.74 -2.25 -10.56
CA THR A 50 -2.20 -2.37 -11.96
C THR A 50 -3.73 -2.37 -12.06
N ARG A 51 -4.39 -2.82 -10.99
CA ARG A 51 -5.85 -2.89 -10.89
C ARG A 51 -6.51 -1.57 -10.52
N LEU A 52 -5.75 -0.50 -10.26
CA LEU A 52 -6.32 0.80 -9.94
C LEU A 52 -6.88 1.47 -11.20
N ASN A 53 -8.16 1.84 -11.16
CA ASN A 53 -8.87 2.53 -12.22
C ASN A 53 -9.76 3.66 -11.66
N ALA A 54 -10.26 4.52 -12.55
CA ALA A 54 -11.08 5.69 -12.19
C ALA A 54 -12.35 5.31 -11.43
N ASP A 55 -12.97 4.18 -11.78
CA ASP A 55 -14.16 3.67 -11.09
C ASP A 55 -13.87 3.27 -9.64
N HIS A 56 -12.69 2.72 -9.35
CA HIS A 56 -12.27 2.42 -7.99
C HIS A 56 -12.10 3.70 -7.17
N LEU A 57 -11.49 4.75 -7.73
CA LEU A 57 -11.39 6.05 -7.08
C LEU A 57 -12.78 6.63 -6.75
N ALA A 58 -13.72 6.57 -7.69
CA ALA A 58 -15.08 7.09 -7.51
C ALA A 58 -15.88 6.34 -6.43
N ARG A 59 -15.66 5.02 -6.31
CA ARG A 59 -16.36 4.16 -5.33
C ARG A 59 -15.64 4.01 -4.00
N THR A 60 -14.44 4.56 -3.87
CA THR A 60 -13.67 4.45 -2.62
C THR A 60 -14.38 5.26 -1.53
N PRO A 61 -14.89 4.61 -0.48
CA PRO A 61 -15.49 5.35 0.63
C PRO A 61 -14.43 6.28 1.21
N ARG A 62 -14.83 7.50 1.59
CA ARG A 62 -13.96 8.47 2.31
C ARG A 62 -13.58 7.93 3.68
N VAL A 63 -12.69 6.94 3.71
CA VAL A 63 -12.03 6.49 4.92
C VAL A 63 -10.84 7.41 5.09
N ILE A 64 -10.99 8.38 5.99
CA ILE A 64 -9.92 9.32 6.30
C ILE A 64 -9.12 8.74 7.46
N HIS A 65 -7.91 8.29 7.15
CA HIS A 65 -6.96 7.73 8.10
C HIS A 65 -5.81 8.73 8.30
N THR A 66 -5.92 9.54 9.34
CA THR A 66 -5.03 10.69 9.59
C THR A 66 -3.73 10.33 10.31
N VAL A 67 -3.57 9.09 10.77
CA VAL A 67 -2.39 8.69 11.56
C VAL A 67 -1.26 8.16 10.68
N LEU A 68 -1.56 7.66 9.48
CA LEU A 68 -0.55 7.07 8.60
C LEU A 68 0.31 8.19 7.99
N THR A 69 1.60 8.22 8.33
CA THR A 69 2.55 9.22 7.83
C THR A 69 3.57 8.64 6.86
N THR A 70 3.82 7.33 6.93
CA THR A 70 4.86 6.67 6.13
C THR A 70 4.30 5.41 5.45
N ALA A 71 4.48 5.33 4.13
CA ALA A 71 4.13 4.17 3.32
C ALA A 71 5.31 3.72 2.45
N HIS A 72 5.59 2.41 2.46
CA HIS A 72 6.63 1.81 1.62
C HIS A 72 6.04 0.64 0.82
N PHE A 73 6.02 0.77 -0.50
CA PHE A 73 5.45 -0.23 -1.40
C PHE A 73 6.46 -1.25 -1.94
N GLY A 74 7.71 -1.24 -1.49
CA GLY A 74 8.73 -2.19 -1.95
C GLY A 74 8.81 -2.22 -3.49
N HIS A 75 8.96 -3.41 -4.07
CA HIS A 75 9.05 -3.61 -5.54
C HIS A 75 7.68 -3.60 -6.26
N SER A 76 6.76 -2.74 -5.84
CA SER A 76 5.47 -2.59 -6.53
C SER A 76 5.67 -1.86 -7.86
N ALA A 77 5.18 -2.44 -8.96
CA ALA A 77 5.20 -1.79 -10.26
C ALA A 77 4.10 -0.71 -10.32
N ILE A 78 4.49 0.55 -10.12
CA ILE A 78 3.57 1.70 -10.17
C ILE A 78 3.49 2.22 -11.61
N GLU A 79 2.55 1.68 -12.39
CA GLU A 79 2.31 2.11 -13.79
C GLU A 79 1.57 3.45 -13.88
N LYS A 80 0.73 3.74 -12.87
CA LYS A 80 -0.20 4.87 -12.82
C LYS A 80 0.04 5.74 -11.60
N PRO A 81 1.16 6.50 -11.55
CA PRO A 81 1.60 7.19 -10.34
C PRO A 81 0.62 8.27 -9.88
N VAL A 82 -0.08 8.94 -10.82
CA VAL A 82 -1.04 10.01 -10.48
C VAL A 82 -2.28 9.42 -9.83
N GLU A 83 -2.83 8.34 -10.38
CA GLU A 83 -4.00 7.66 -9.83
C GLU A 83 -3.68 7.05 -8.46
N VAL A 84 -2.49 6.45 -8.30
CA VAL A 84 -2.03 5.91 -7.02
C VAL A 84 -1.88 7.03 -6.00
N ALA A 85 -1.24 8.15 -6.36
CA ALA A 85 -1.12 9.30 -5.47
C ALA A 85 -2.48 9.90 -5.09
N ALA A 86 -3.41 10.03 -6.04
CA ALA A 86 -4.75 10.53 -5.78
C ALA A 86 -5.53 9.59 -4.83
N PHE A 87 -5.43 8.28 -5.05
CA PHE A 87 -6.01 7.27 -4.17
C PHE A 87 -5.46 7.40 -2.75
N LEU A 88 -4.13 7.45 -2.59
CA LEU A 88 -3.49 7.55 -1.28
C LEU A 88 -3.82 8.86 -0.58
N SER A 89 -3.76 10.00 -1.27
CA SER A 89 -4.11 11.30 -0.69
C SER A 89 -5.57 11.37 -0.23
N SER A 90 -6.47 10.66 -0.93
CA SER A 90 -7.89 10.62 -0.54
C SER A 90 -8.11 9.85 0.77
N MET A 91 -7.28 8.84 1.06
CA MET A 91 -7.41 7.98 2.23
C MET A 91 -6.50 8.39 3.39
N PHE A 92 -5.30 8.87 3.08
CA PHE A 92 -4.22 9.13 4.03
C PHE A 92 -3.73 10.58 3.84
N PRO A 93 -4.52 11.59 4.22
CA PRO A 93 -4.19 12.99 3.97
C PRO A 93 -2.94 13.46 4.75
N CYS A 94 -2.51 12.70 5.76
CA CYS A 94 -1.33 12.97 6.56
C CYS A 94 -0.10 12.15 6.11
N LEU A 95 -0.18 11.46 4.98
CA LEU A 95 0.95 10.73 4.42
C LEU A 95 2.02 11.72 3.95
N GLN A 96 3.22 11.61 4.53
CA GLN A 96 4.36 12.52 4.28
C GLN A 96 5.48 11.84 3.50
N ASP A 97 5.74 10.56 3.76
CA ASP A 97 6.79 9.79 3.10
C ASP A 97 6.18 8.60 2.36
N LEU A 98 6.36 8.58 1.03
CA LEU A 98 5.97 7.49 0.16
C LEU A 98 7.21 6.99 -0.58
N ARG A 99 7.55 5.71 -0.38
CA ARG A 99 8.68 5.06 -1.05
C ARG A 99 8.20 3.88 -1.88
N ALA A 100 8.78 3.74 -3.07
CA ALA A 100 8.73 2.52 -3.87
C ALA A 100 10.16 2.18 -4.29
N SER A 101 10.54 0.92 -4.15
CA SER A 101 11.84 0.44 -4.62
C SER A 101 11.73 0.15 -6.11
N PRO A 102 12.65 0.64 -6.95
CA PRO A 102 12.68 0.23 -8.36
C PRO A 102 12.83 -1.28 -8.42
N THR A 103 11.99 -1.94 -9.21
CA THR A 103 12.18 -3.34 -9.60
C THR A 103 13.48 -3.40 -10.38
N HIS A 104 14.60 -3.66 -9.72
CA HIS A 104 15.86 -3.96 -10.41
C HIS A 104 15.67 -5.28 -11.15
N GLY A 105 15.32 -5.19 -12.44
CA GLY A 105 15.52 -6.27 -13.38
C GLY A 105 17.03 -6.48 -13.51
N GLY A 106 17.58 -7.35 -12.66
CA GLY A 106 18.98 -7.75 -12.74
C GLY A 106 19.25 -8.42 -14.08
N LYS A 107 19.86 -7.69 -15.01
CA LYS A 107 20.77 -8.28 -15.99
C LYS A 107 22.19 -8.04 -15.47
N SER A 108 22.68 -8.94 -14.61
CA SER A 108 24.11 -9.27 -14.63
C SER A 108 24.28 -10.28 -15.75
N GLY A 109 24.61 -9.79 -16.94
CA GLY A 109 25.23 -10.63 -17.95
C GLY A 109 26.70 -10.79 -17.61
N ASP A 110 27.11 -12.03 -17.43
CA ASP A 110 28.48 -12.51 -17.56
C ASP A 110 28.97 -12.33 -19.01
#